data_AF-A0A0F3N1H2-F1
#
_entry.id   AF-A0A0F3N1H2-F1
#
_cell.length_a   1.000
_cell.length_b   1.000
_cell.length_c   1.000
_cell.angle_alpha   90.00
_cell.angle_beta   90.00
_cell.angle_gamma   90.00
#
_symmetry.space_group_name_H-M   'P 1'
#
loop_
_entity.id
_entity.type
_entity.pdbx_description
1 polymer ?
#
loop_
_entity_poly.entity_id
_entity_poly.type
_entity_poly.pdbx_seq_one_letter_code
_entity_poly.pdbx_strand_id
1 'polypeptide(L)'
;MSGEVVLDLPYVWANATYYKQIKNVKLEYPIGKLQFRNQDSNEAILNTGKINIIRLRYEIYQKTGNPCDIHEAIIRQNLIHLPGCGLFATPGHLNGHDIVVFNIEWNNIPDSWKTISDYGLGKSVKFKAMPIELYSVVYAAGDLHVYKIVDQKKSCISFVTWSI
;
A
#
# COMPACT_ATOMS: atom_id res chain seq x y z
N MET A 1 -0.22 30.64 -5.30
CA MET A 1 -0.02 29.22 -5.66
C MET A 1 -1.37 28.55 -5.51
N SER A 2 -1.96 28.08 -6.61
CA SER A 2 -3.20 27.30 -6.56
C SER A 2 -2.89 26.03 -5.76
N GLY A 3 -3.53 25.86 -4.60
CA GLY A 3 -3.32 24.75 -3.67
C GLY A 3 -3.82 23.41 -4.18
N GLU A 4 -3.76 23.20 -5.50
CA GLU A 4 -4.10 21.95 -6.15
C GLU A 4 -3.01 20.92 -5.86
N VAL A 5 -3.44 19.76 -5.40
CA VAL A 5 -2.60 18.59 -5.16
C VAL A 5 -3.14 17.46 -6.00
N VAL A 6 -2.23 16.83 -6.74
CA VAL A 6 -2.50 15.59 -7.47
C VAL A 6 -1.99 14.43 -6.61
N LEU A 7 -2.82 13.42 -6.44
CA LEU A 7 -2.49 12.18 -5.76
C LEU A 7 -2.59 11.02 -6.75
N ASP A 8 -1.51 10.26 -6.82
CA ASP A 8 -1.43 8.98 -7.51
C ASP A 8 -2.04 7.91 -6.61
N LEU A 9 -3.08 7.24 -7.08
CA LEU A 9 -3.77 6.20 -6.33
C LEU A 9 -3.12 4.82 -6.56
N PRO A 10 -3.33 3.83 -5.67
CA PRO A 10 -2.58 2.57 -5.70
C PRO A 10 -2.77 1.69 -6.96
N TYR A 11 -3.62 2.05 -7.92
CA TYR A 11 -3.74 1.31 -9.18
C TYR A 11 -2.88 1.86 -10.32
N VAL A 12 -2.23 3.03 -10.17
CA VAL A 12 -1.31 3.59 -11.18
C VAL A 12 -0.22 2.57 -11.56
N TRP A 13 0.29 1.88 -10.54
CA TRP A 13 1.47 1.02 -10.63
C TRP A 13 1.14 -0.48 -10.58
N ALA A 14 -0.15 -0.81 -10.45
CA ALA A 14 -0.63 -2.18 -10.44
C ALA A 14 -1.11 -2.58 -11.85
N ASN A 15 -1.54 -3.83 -12.02
CA ASN A 15 -2.08 -4.29 -13.30
C ASN A 15 -3.32 -3.46 -13.74
N ALA A 16 -3.62 -3.44 -15.04
CA ALA A 16 -4.68 -2.63 -15.64
C ALA A 16 -6.10 -2.86 -15.07
N THR A 17 -6.31 -3.86 -14.21
CA THR A 17 -7.61 -4.16 -13.59
C THR A 17 -7.63 -3.95 -12.07
N TYR A 18 -6.50 -3.61 -11.45
CA TYR A 18 -6.39 -3.47 -9.99
C TYR A 18 -7.31 -2.37 -9.45
N TYR A 19 -7.61 -1.33 -10.24
CA TYR A 19 -8.55 -0.29 -9.86
C TYR A 19 -9.93 -0.84 -9.42
N LYS A 20 -10.35 -2.00 -9.94
CA LYS A 20 -11.61 -2.68 -9.56
C LYS A 20 -11.60 -3.23 -8.14
N GLN A 21 -10.42 -3.43 -7.57
CA GLN A 21 -10.22 -3.87 -6.19
C GLN A 21 -10.32 -2.71 -5.21
N ILE A 22 -10.08 -1.47 -5.63
CA ILE A 22 -10.13 -0.30 -4.75
C ILE A 22 -11.52 0.32 -4.81
N LYS A 23 -12.16 0.50 -3.65
CA LYS A 23 -13.51 1.05 -3.53
C LYS A 23 -13.57 2.09 -2.42
N ASN A 24 -14.66 2.85 -2.40
CA ASN A 24 -15.00 3.76 -1.32
C ASN A 24 -13.90 4.78 -0.98
N VAL A 25 -13.17 5.23 -2.01
CA VAL A 25 -12.14 6.28 -1.87
C VAL A 25 -12.79 7.58 -1.41
N LYS A 26 -12.31 8.11 -0.27
CA LYS A 26 -12.84 9.29 0.41
C LYS A 26 -11.70 10.15 0.93
N LEU A 27 -11.88 11.46 0.82
CA LEU A 27 -11.03 12.45 1.47
C LEU A 27 -11.58 12.69 2.88
N GLU A 28 -10.86 12.23 3.90
CA GLU A 28 -11.25 12.44 5.31
C GLU A 28 -10.76 13.80 5.83
N TYR A 29 -9.60 14.25 5.34
CA TYR A 29 -9.07 15.56 5.69
C TYR A 29 -8.21 16.15 4.55
N PRO A 30 -8.36 17.44 4.22
CA PRO A 30 -9.45 18.32 4.66
C PRO A 30 -10.82 17.79 4.20
N ILE A 31 -11.88 18.06 4.96
CA ILE A 31 -13.24 17.65 4.54
C ILE A 31 -13.57 18.37 3.24
N GLY A 32 -13.85 17.61 2.19
CA GLY A 32 -14.09 18.14 0.85
C GLY A 32 -14.47 17.06 -0.15
N LYS A 33 -14.60 17.45 -1.43
CA LYS A 33 -14.85 16.51 -2.53
C LYS A 33 -13.54 16.21 -3.24
N LEU A 34 -13.22 14.93 -3.32
CA LEU A 34 -12.16 14.41 -4.19
C LEU A 34 -12.67 14.44 -5.64
N GLN A 35 -11.90 15.01 -6.55
CA GLN A 35 -12.24 14.99 -7.98
C GLN A 35 -11.31 14.01 -8.69
N PHE A 36 -11.88 12.99 -9.31
CA PHE A 36 -11.13 12.10 -10.18
C PHE A 36 -11.03 12.72 -11.57
N ARG A 37 -9.86 12.61 -12.21
CA ARG A 37 -9.64 13.20 -13.54
C ARG A 37 -10.57 12.59 -14.60
N ASN A 38 -10.90 11.31 -14.46
CA ASN A 38 -11.96 10.59 -15.17
C ASN A 38 -12.39 9.34 -14.36
N GLN A 39 -13.43 8.62 -14.81
CA GLN A 39 -14.02 7.50 -14.06
C GLN A 39 -13.07 6.31 -13.83
N ASP A 40 -12.04 6.17 -14.67
CA ASP A 40 -11.01 5.12 -14.58
C ASP A 40 -9.62 5.70 -14.21
N SER A 41 -9.55 6.99 -13.85
CA SER A 41 -8.29 7.71 -13.70
C SER A 41 -7.65 7.35 -12.39
N ASN A 42 -6.36 7.09 -12.46
CA ASN A 42 -5.40 6.83 -11.39
C ASN A 42 -4.94 8.06 -10.61
N GLU A 43 -5.52 9.22 -10.92
CA GLU A 43 -5.19 10.49 -10.32
C GLU A 43 -6.43 11.07 -9.62
N ALA A 44 -6.24 11.43 -8.36
CA ALA A 44 -7.18 12.22 -7.59
C ALA A 44 -6.66 13.65 -7.46
N ILE A 45 -7.49 14.61 -7.82
CA ILE A 45 -7.20 16.03 -7.73
C ILE A 45 -7.98 16.60 -6.55
N LEU A 46 -7.30 17.37 -5.71
CA LEU A 46 -7.91 18.10 -4.61
C LEU A 46 -7.34 19.51 -4.50
N ASN A 47 -8.17 20.47 -4.12
CA ASN A 47 -7.72 21.80 -3.78
C ASN A 47 -7.64 21.94 -2.26
N THR A 48 -6.43 21.96 -1.74
CA THR A 48 -6.10 22.00 -0.31
C THR A 48 -5.92 23.42 0.23
N GLY A 49 -5.86 24.43 -0.64
CA GLY A 49 -5.49 25.79 -0.24
C GLY A 49 -4.08 25.84 0.36
N LYS A 50 -3.97 26.02 1.67
CA LYS A 50 -2.70 26.11 2.44
C LYS A 50 -2.49 24.92 3.39
N ILE A 51 -3.16 23.80 3.17
CA ILE A 51 -3.14 22.66 4.09
C ILE A 51 -1.98 21.73 3.74
N ASN A 52 -1.20 21.34 4.76
CA ASN A 52 -0.01 20.50 4.60
C ASN A 52 -0.26 19.01 4.85
N ILE A 53 -1.48 18.64 5.27
CA ILE A 53 -1.84 17.26 5.64
C ILE A 53 -3.07 16.84 4.85
N ILE A 54 -2.96 15.69 4.20
CA ILE A 54 -4.06 15.04 3.52
C ILE A 54 -4.28 13.66 4.16
N ARG A 55 -5.53 13.32 4.44
CA ARG A 55 -5.93 12.00 4.89
C ARG A 55 -6.93 11.41 3.90
N LEU A 56 -6.51 10.34 3.25
CA LEU A 56 -7.36 9.52 2.39
C LEU A 56 -7.76 8.25 3.13
N ARG A 57 -8.99 7.80 2.84
CA ARG A 57 -9.47 6.48 3.19
C ARG A 57 -9.97 5.80 1.92
N TYR A 58 -9.65 4.52 1.77
CA TYR A 58 -10.16 3.66 0.73
C TYR A 58 -10.17 2.23 1.23
N GLU A 59 -10.85 1.36 0.51
CA GLU A 59 -10.99 -0.05 0.84
C GLU A 59 -10.43 -0.88 -0.31
N ILE A 60 -9.59 -1.86 0.02
CA ILE A 60 -9.02 -2.80 -0.95
C ILE A 60 -9.76 -4.12 -0.80
N TYR A 61 -10.33 -4.60 -1.90
CA TYR A 61 -11.06 -5.84 -1.99
C TYR A 61 -10.28 -6.84 -2.82
N GLN A 62 -10.30 -8.09 -2.41
CA GLN A 62 -9.84 -9.15 -3.27
C GLN A 62 -10.69 -9.23 -4.55
N LYS A 63 -10.04 -9.51 -5.68
CA LYS A 63 -10.73 -9.78 -6.95
C LYS A 63 -11.57 -11.06 -6.84
N THR A 64 -12.67 -11.10 -7.58
CA THR A 64 -13.54 -12.27 -7.68
C THR A 64 -12.76 -13.47 -8.23
N GLY A 65 -12.99 -14.64 -7.65
CA GLY A 65 -12.28 -15.87 -8.02
C GLY A 65 -11.10 -16.15 -7.08
N ASN A 66 -10.16 -16.95 -7.56
CA ASN A 66 -8.95 -17.30 -6.81
C ASN A 66 -7.77 -16.50 -7.37
N PRO A 67 -7.43 -15.33 -6.78
CA PRO A 67 -6.19 -14.65 -7.12
C PRO A 67 -5.01 -15.55 -6.77
N CYS A 68 -4.14 -15.79 -7.74
CA CYS A 68 -2.90 -16.58 -7.59
C CYS A 68 -1.67 -15.76 -7.98
N ASP A 69 -1.84 -14.47 -8.31
CA ASP A 69 -0.77 -13.57 -8.72
C ASP A 69 -0.30 -12.74 -7.52
N ILE A 70 1.02 -12.70 -7.32
CA ILE A 70 1.69 -11.90 -6.29
C ILE A 70 1.48 -10.39 -6.47
N HIS A 71 0.99 -9.95 -7.63
CA HIS A 71 0.63 -8.57 -7.91
C HIS A 71 -0.84 -8.25 -7.61
N GLU A 72 -1.60 -9.20 -7.07
CA GLU A 72 -3.00 -9.01 -6.65
C GLU A 72 -3.14 -8.95 -5.12
N ALA A 73 -4.13 -8.18 -4.64
CA ALA A 73 -4.55 -8.29 -3.24
C ALA A 73 -5.17 -9.67 -2.99
N ILE A 74 -4.70 -10.36 -1.95
CA ILE A 74 -5.26 -11.63 -1.47
C ILE A 74 -5.73 -11.40 -0.04
N ILE A 75 -7.02 -11.64 0.21
CA ILE A 75 -7.65 -11.41 1.51
C ILE A 75 -8.46 -12.66 1.87
N ARG A 76 -7.94 -13.44 2.81
CA ARG A 76 -8.48 -14.70 3.32
C ARG A 76 -8.73 -14.57 4.82
N GLN A 77 -9.37 -15.59 5.40
CA GLN A 77 -9.65 -15.64 6.82
C GLN A 77 -8.40 -15.59 7.70
N ASN A 78 -7.26 -16.10 7.23
CA ASN A 78 -6.00 -16.22 7.98
C ASN A 78 -4.81 -15.49 7.31
N LEU A 79 -5.04 -14.77 6.22
CA LEU A 79 -4.00 -14.14 5.42
C LEU A 79 -4.51 -12.87 4.74
N ILE A 80 -3.74 -11.80 4.88
CA ILE A 80 -3.79 -10.61 4.05
C ILE A 80 -2.43 -10.52 3.36
N HIS A 81 -2.46 -10.36 2.05
CA HIS A 81 -1.29 -10.10 1.22
C HIS A 81 -1.63 -8.94 0.28
N LEU A 82 -0.80 -7.90 0.32
CA LEU A 82 -0.98 -6.68 -0.44
C LEU A 82 0.35 -6.29 -1.12
N PRO A 83 0.38 -6.16 -2.45
CA PRO A 83 1.53 -5.56 -3.12
C PRO A 83 1.57 -4.05 -2.81
N GLY A 84 2.77 -3.50 -2.68
CA GLY A 84 2.98 -2.10 -2.34
C GLY A 84 2.40 -1.15 -3.37
N CYS A 85 2.50 -1.50 -4.66
CA CYS A 85 1.85 -0.75 -5.73
C CYS A 85 0.35 -0.60 -5.45
N GLY A 86 -0.32 -1.68 -5.04
CA GLY A 86 -1.74 -1.72 -4.71
C GLY A 86 -2.14 -1.18 -3.34
N LEU A 87 -1.16 -0.78 -2.51
CA LEU A 87 -1.41 -0.31 -1.15
C LEU A 87 -1.30 1.20 -1.00
N PHE A 88 -0.29 1.86 -1.59
CA PHE A 88 0.01 3.26 -1.27
C PHE A 88 -0.57 4.26 -2.28
N ALA A 89 -1.19 5.32 -1.76
CA ALA A 89 -1.43 6.54 -2.51
C ALA A 89 -0.29 7.54 -2.23
N THR A 90 0.25 8.18 -3.26
CA THR A 90 1.38 9.12 -3.15
C THR A 90 1.07 10.45 -3.82
N PRO A 91 1.76 11.55 -3.46
CA PRO A 91 1.69 12.78 -4.26
C PRO A 91 2.19 12.52 -5.70
N GLY A 92 1.44 12.97 -6.71
CA GLY A 92 1.76 12.69 -8.13
C GLY A 92 2.98 13.44 -8.68
N HIS A 93 3.51 14.41 -7.93
CA HIS A 93 4.75 15.11 -8.29
C HIS A 93 5.99 14.48 -7.66
N LEU A 94 5.83 13.39 -6.91
CA LEU A 94 6.92 12.79 -6.16
C LEU A 94 7.84 12.02 -7.11
N ASN A 95 9.13 12.38 -7.14
CA ASN A 95 10.08 11.76 -8.04
C ASN A 95 10.33 10.31 -7.59
N GLY A 96 10.45 9.38 -8.55
CA GLY A 96 10.78 7.99 -8.26
C GLY A 96 12.10 7.78 -7.50
N HIS A 97 12.96 8.81 -7.43
CA HIS A 97 14.22 8.81 -6.68
C HIS A 97 14.19 9.59 -5.36
N ASP A 98 13.07 10.22 -5.02
CA ASP A 98 12.94 10.94 -3.75
C ASP A 98 12.88 9.94 -2.59
N ILE A 99 13.74 10.12 -1.58
CA ILE A 99 13.69 9.30 -0.37
C ILE A 99 12.62 9.87 0.57
N VAL A 100 11.56 9.11 0.78
CA VAL A 100 10.43 9.49 1.63
C VAL A 100 10.40 8.61 2.88
N VAL A 101 9.94 9.19 4.00
CA VAL A 101 9.69 8.46 5.24
C VAL A 101 8.28 7.91 5.21
N PHE A 102 8.14 6.60 5.30
CA PHE A 102 6.87 5.90 5.37
C PHE A 102 6.65 5.29 6.75
N ASN A 103 5.38 5.07 7.06
CA ASN A 103 4.93 4.31 8.23
C ASN A 103 3.75 3.45 7.80
N ILE A 104 3.83 2.15 8.03
CA ILE A 104 2.69 1.25 7.88
C ILE A 104 2.23 0.79 9.25
N GLU A 105 0.92 0.80 9.47
CA GLU A 105 0.29 0.37 10.70
C GLU A 105 -0.86 -0.61 10.42
N TRP A 106 -0.72 -1.82 10.94
CA TRP A 106 -1.73 -2.86 10.91
C TRP A 106 -2.65 -2.72 12.11
N ASN A 107 -3.80 -2.08 11.88
CA ASN A 107 -4.83 -1.88 12.89
C ASN A 107 -5.92 -2.95 12.77
N ASN A 108 -6.55 -3.28 13.90
CA ASN A 108 -7.71 -4.19 13.96
C ASN A 108 -7.47 -5.60 13.36
N ILE A 109 -6.24 -6.12 13.42
CA ILE A 109 -5.92 -7.52 13.14
C ILE A 109 -5.77 -8.31 14.45
N PRO A 110 -6.04 -9.63 14.46
CA PRO A 110 -5.83 -10.47 15.64
C PRO A 110 -4.44 -10.32 16.25
N ASP A 111 -4.34 -10.46 17.58
CA ASP A 111 -3.05 -10.34 18.28
C ASP A 111 -2.10 -11.50 18.02
N SER A 112 -2.63 -12.67 17.65
CA SER A 112 -1.83 -13.82 17.23
C SER A 112 -1.21 -13.64 15.84
N TRP A 113 -1.72 -12.72 15.02
CA TRP A 113 -1.22 -12.54 13.66
C TRP A 113 0.15 -11.89 13.64
N LYS A 114 1.01 -12.42 12.76
CA LYS A 114 2.30 -11.83 12.45
C LYS A 114 2.19 -11.00 11.18
N THR A 115 2.99 -9.96 11.11
CA THR A 115 3.06 -9.04 9.99
C THR A 115 4.49 -8.95 9.47
N ILE A 116 4.62 -8.77 8.16
CA ILE A 116 5.89 -8.86 7.47
C ILE A 116 5.89 -8.00 6.21
N SER A 117 7.03 -7.36 5.97
CA SER A 117 7.39 -6.76 4.69
C SER A 117 8.92 -6.75 4.58
N ASP A 118 9.43 -6.37 3.41
CA ASP A 118 10.87 -6.19 3.18
C ASP A 118 11.49 -5.16 4.13
N TYR A 119 10.67 -4.26 4.68
CA TYR A 119 11.08 -3.21 5.60
C TYR A 119 11.09 -3.63 7.07
N GLY A 120 10.56 -4.82 7.40
CA GLY A 120 10.68 -5.39 8.73
C GLY A 120 9.48 -6.22 9.21
N LEU A 121 9.60 -6.66 10.46
CA LEU A 121 8.56 -7.39 11.18
C LEU A 121 7.92 -6.46 12.21
N GLY A 122 6.60 -6.52 12.35
CA GLY A 122 5.87 -5.78 13.39
C GLY A 122 4.60 -5.10 12.88
N LYS A 123 3.64 -4.89 13.80
CA LYS A 123 2.35 -4.25 13.47
C LYS A 123 2.50 -2.78 13.07
N SER A 124 3.60 -2.13 13.45
CA SER A 124 3.98 -0.79 13.01
C SER A 124 5.44 -0.79 12.58
N VAL A 125 5.71 -0.32 11.35
CA VAL A 125 7.07 -0.25 10.80
C VAL A 125 7.26 1.10 10.13
N LYS A 126 8.28 1.84 10.61
CA LYS A 126 8.75 3.08 9.98
C LYS A 126 10.00 2.79 9.17
N PHE A 127 10.04 3.29 7.94
CA PHE A 127 11.15 3.04 7.03
C PHE A 127 11.33 4.22 6.06
N LYS A 128 12.48 4.25 5.40
CA LYS A 128 12.76 5.18 4.30
C LYS A 128 12.86 4.37 3.02
N ALA A 129 12.18 4.82 1.97
CA ALA A 129 12.19 4.18 0.67
C ALA A 129 12.02 5.21 -0.44
N MET A 130 12.50 4.86 -1.63
CA MET A 130 12.06 5.49 -2.87
C MET A 130 10.68 4.92 -3.27
N PRO A 131 9.81 5.68 -3.95
CA PRO A 131 8.51 5.18 -4.41
C PRO A 131 8.62 3.90 -5.24
N ILE A 132 9.63 3.80 -6.09
CA ILE A 132 9.84 2.61 -6.93
C ILE A 132 10.14 1.35 -6.10
N GLU A 133 10.83 1.50 -4.98
CA GLU A 133 11.08 0.42 -4.02
C GLU A 133 9.79 0.10 -3.26
N LEU A 134 9.05 1.12 -2.83
CA LEU A 134 7.78 0.97 -2.12
C LEU A 134 6.79 0.10 -2.89
N TYR A 135 6.70 0.31 -4.21
CA TYR A 135 5.73 -0.38 -5.08
C TYR A 135 6.07 -1.84 -5.36
N SER A 136 7.33 -2.22 -5.21
CA SER A 136 7.83 -3.56 -5.53
C SER A 136 7.80 -4.51 -4.32
N VAL A 137 7.45 -4.02 -3.14
CA VAL A 137 7.45 -4.77 -1.88
C VAL A 137 6.08 -5.37 -1.59
N VAL A 138 6.07 -6.57 -1.02
CA VAL A 138 4.86 -7.22 -0.50
C VAL A 138 4.70 -6.93 0.99
N TYR A 139 3.46 -6.67 1.39
CA TYR A 139 3.05 -6.50 2.77
C TYR A 139 2.07 -7.63 3.12
N ALA A 140 2.40 -8.43 4.12
CA ALA A 140 1.56 -9.52 4.55
C ALA A 140 1.27 -9.49 6.05
N ALA A 141 0.08 -9.97 6.41
CA ALA A 141 -0.38 -10.14 7.78
C ALA A 141 -1.20 -11.42 7.87
N GLY A 142 -1.05 -12.21 8.92
CA GLY A 142 -1.81 -13.45 9.04
C GLY A 142 -1.32 -14.37 10.13
N ASP A 143 -1.87 -15.59 10.14
CA ASP A 143 -1.33 -16.70 10.92
C ASP A 143 -0.07 -17.26 10.22
N LEU A 144 1.00 -16.46 10.23
CA LEU A 144 2.21 -16.73 9.46
C LEU A 144 3.25 -17.49 10.31
N HIS A 145 3.88 -18.47 9.67
CA HIS A 145 5.15 -19.02 10.12
C HIS A 145 6.29 -18.23 9.47
N VAL A 146 6.93 -17.36 10.26
CA VAL A 146 8.05 -16.53 9.81
C VAL A 146 9.35 -17.11 10.35
N TYR A 147 10.24 -17.51 9.44
CA TYR A 147 11.59 -17.95 9.76
C TYR A 147 12.58 -16.92 9.26
N LYS A 148 13.41 -16.39 10.16
CA LYS A 148 14.49 -15.47 9.78
C LYS A 148 15.70 -16.29 9.34
N ILE A 149 15.98 -16.30 8.05
CA ILE A 149 17.22 -16.88 7.52
C ILE A 149 18.25 -15.76 7.49
N VAL A 150 19.27 -15.84 8.35
CA VAL A 150 20.40 -14.90 8.35
C VAL A 150 21.48 -15.50 7.46
N ASP A 151 21.55 -15.11 6.19
CA ASP A 151 22.69 -15.43 5.34
C ASP A 151 23.84 -14.47 5.67
N GLN A 152 24.89 -14.96 6.33
CA GLN A 152 26.05 -14.15 6.71
C GLN A 152 26.86 -13.64 5.51
N LYS A 153 26.59 -14.14 4.28
CA LYS A 153 27.35 -13.77 3.07
C LYS A 153 26.62 -12.80 2.13
N LYS A 154 25.33 -12.53 2.35
CA LYS A 154 24.56 -11.54 1.57
C LYS A 154 23.67 -10.74 2.50
N SER A 155 23.71 -9.41 2.35
CA SER A 155 22.80 -8.48 3.04
C SER A 155 21.37 -8.58 2.50
N CYS A 156 20.76 -9.76 2.53
CA CYS A 156 19.37 -9.99 2.16
C CYS A 156 18.67 -10.80 3.26
N ILE A 157 17.53 -10.29 3.72
CA ILE A 157 16.62 -11.05 4.58
C ILE A 157 15.63 -11.74 3.64
N SER A 158 15.68 -13.06 3.57
CA SER A 158 14.68 -13.86 2.86
C SER A 158 13.60 -14.28 3.84
N PHE A 159 12.35 -13.93 3.56
CA PHE A 159 11.21 -14.43 4.30
C PHE A 159 10.49 -15.48 3.48
N VAL A 160 10.25 -16.65 4.09
CA VAL A 160 9.42 -17.71 3.48
C VAL A 160 8.11 -17.72 4.25
N THR A 161 7.01 -17.41 3.57
CA THR A 161 5.65 -17.58 4.13
C THR A 161 5.00 -18.80 3.49
N TRP A 162 4.49 -19.72 4.30
CA TRP A 162 3.62 -20.80 3.86
C TRP A 162 2.20 -20.52 4.36
N SER A 163 1.20 -20.66 3.49
CA SER A 163 -0.21 -20.76 3.86
C SER A 163 -0.72 -22.14 3.45
N ILE A 164 -1.28 -22.90 4.39
CA ILE A 164 -2.02 -24.15 4.11
C ILE A 164 -3.47 -23.79 3.81
#